data_AF-A0A699SFU2-F1
#
_entry.id   AF-A0A699SFU2-F1
#
_cell.length_a   1.000
_cell.length_b   1.000
_cell.length_c   1.000
_cell.angle_alpha   90.00
_cell.angle_beta   90.00
_cell.angle_gamma   90.00
#
_symmetry.space_group_name_H-M   'P 1'
#
loop_
_entity.id
_entity.type
_entity.pdbx_description
1 polymer ?
#
loop_
_entity_poly.entity_id
_entity_poly.type
_entity_poly.pdbx_seq_one_letter_code
_entity_poly.pdbx_strand_id
1 'polypeptide(L)'
;GENRASCSDKLDDALWAFQKAYKTPIGCTPYKLVYGKACHLPIELEHKAYWALKHANFDLKTACDHRKVQLNELCDQAYENSLIYKEKTKRLHDSKIKDRVFNIGDRVLLFNSHLKIFSGKLKSR
;
A
#
# COMPACT_ATOMS: atom_id res chain seq x y z
N GLY A 1 -31.65 -11.90 -5.46
CA GLY A 1 -32.35 -13.07 -4.90
C GLY A 1 -31.30 -14.07 -4.50
N GLU A 2 -31.05 -14.22 -3.21
CA GLU A 2 -30.03 -15.13 -2.69
C GLU A 2 -30.46 -16.57 -2.96
N ASN A 3 -29.62 -17.28 -3.71
CA ASN A 3 -29.90 -18.61 -4.21
C ASN A 3 -30.01 -19.63 -3.07
N ARG A 4 -31.04 -20.48 -3.15
CA ARG A 4 -31.31 -21.65 -2.28
C ARG A 4 -30.16 -22.68 -2.22
N ALA A 5 -29.13 -22.52 -3.06
CA ALA A 5 -27.93 -23.36 -3.11
C ALA A 5 -26.91 -23.07 -2.00
N SER A 6 -27.07 -22.00 -1.22
CA SER A 6 -26.12 -21.61 -0.14
C SER A 6 -26.34 -22.30 1.22
N CYS A 7 -27.41 -23.10 1.35
CA CYS A 7 -27.71 -23.81 2.60
C CYS A 7 -26.93 -25.12 2.77
N SER A 8 -26.57 -25.82 1.68
CA SER A 8 -25.80 -27.07 1.80
C SER A 8 -24.39 -26.83 2.29
N ASP A 9 -23.77 -25.74 1.85
CA ASP A 9 -22.36 -25.44 2.17
C ASP A 9 -22.16 -25.15 3.66
N LYS A 10 -23.22 -24.72 4.37
CA LYS A 10 -23.21 -24.43 5.80
C LYS A 10 -23.77 -25.56 6.66
N LEU A 11 -24.37 -26.59 6.07
CA LEU A 11 -24.92 -27.73 6.81
C LEU A 11 -23.83 -28.50 7.54
N ASP A 12 -22.67 -28.66 6.90
CA ASP A 12 -21.53 -29.37 7.48
C ASP A 12 -20.95 -28.61 8.69
N ASP A 13 -20.81 -27.29 8.56
CA ASP A 13 -20.39 -26.40 9.65
C ASP A 13 -21.40 -26.36 10.82
N ALA A 14 -22.70 -26.33 10.51
CA ALA A 14 -23.76 -26.33 11.51
C ALA A 14 -23.86 -27.67 12.26
N LEU A 15 -23.72 -28.79 11.54
CA LEU A 15 -23.65 -30.12 12.14
C LEU A 15 -22.41 -30.26 13.03
N TRP A 16 -21.27 -29.73 12.57
CA TRP A 16 -20.03 -29.70 13.34
C TRP A 16 -20.16 -28.89 14.64
N ALA A 17 -20.75 -27.70 14.55
CA ALA A 17 -21.00 -26.86 15.72
C ALA A 17 -21.92 -27.57 16.72
N PHE A 18 -22.98 -28.22 16.26
CA PHE A 18 -23.88 -29.00 17.12
C PHE A 18 -23.14 -30.14 17.83
N GLN A 19 -22.31 -30.91 17.12
CA GLN A 19 -21.58 -32.04 17.68
C GLN A 19 -20.54 -31.65 18.75
N LYS A 20 -19.99 -30.43 18.69
CA LYS A 20 -18.98 -29.92 19.62
C LYS A 20 -19.52 -29.04 20.74
N ALA A 21 -20.49 -28.17 20.46
CA ALA A 21 -20.94 -27.13 21.39
C ALA A 21 -22.11 -27.58 22.26
N TYR A 22 -22.97 -28.47 21.74
CA TYR A 22 -24.10 -28.97 22.51
C TYR A 22 -23.63 -29.89 23.63
N LYS A 23 -24.10 -29.65 24.87
CA LYS A 23 -23.88 -30.53 26.01
C LYS A 23 -25.18 -31.25 26.35
N THR A 24 -25.11 -32.56 26.49
CA THR A 24 -26.23 -33.34 27.02
C THR A 24 -26.44 -33.05 28.51
N PRO A 25 -27.57 -33.44 29.12
CA PRO A 25 -27.78 -33.32 30.57
C PRO A 25 -26.71 -34.01 31.43
N ILE A 26 -25.97 -34.96 30.85
CA ILE A 26 -24.84 -35.68 31.46
C ILE A 26 -23.52 -34.89 31.35
N GLY A 27 -23.51 -33.76 30.64
CA GLY A 27 -22.36 -32.88 30.45
C GLY A 27 -21.40 -33.28 29.32
N CYS A 28 -21.74 -34.31 28.53
CA CYS A 28 -20.94 -34.78 27.40
C CYS A 28 -21.40 -34.17 26.08
N THR A 29 -20.47 -33.99 25.14
CA THR A 29 -20.79 -33.57 23.77
C THR A 29 -21.19 -34.79 22.93
N PRO A 30 -22.08 -34.64 21.92
CA PRO A 30 -22.46 -35.72 21.02
C PRO A 30 -21.25 -36.44 20.39
N TYR A 31 -20.22 -35.69 19.98
CA TYR A 31 -19.00 -36.28 19.43
C TYR A 31 -18.26 -37.18 20.44
N LYS A 32 -18.18 -36.76 21.72
CA LYS A 32 -17.53 -37.55 22.78
C LYS A 32 -18.29 -38.84 23.05
N LEU A 33 -19.61 -38.86 22.89
CA LEU A 33 -20.42 -40.08 23.02
C LEU A 33 -20.14 -41.09 21.89
N VAL A 34 -19.94 -40.61 20.67
CA VAL A 34 -19.69 -41.47 19.49
C VAL A 34 -18.25 -42.00 19.48
N TYR A 35 -17.27 -41.13 19.73
CA TYR A 35 -15.85 -41.45 19.55
C TYR A 35 -15.09 -41.69 20.86
N GLY A 36 -15.74 -41.53 22.02
CA GLY A 36 -15.15 -41.75 23.35
C GLY A 36 -14.08 -40.75 23.77
N LYS A 37 -13.66 -39.83 22.89
CA LYS A 37 -12.60 -38.83 23.13
C LYS A 37 -13.11 -37.41 22.98
N ALA A 38 -12.50 -36.49 23.73
CA ALA A 38 -12.72 -35.06 23.51
C ALA A 38 -12.20 -34.69 22.12
N CYS A 39 -12.95 -33.85 21.42
CA CYS A 39 -12.66 -33.54 20.05
C CYS A 39 -11.41 -32.65 19.95
N HIS A 40 -10.28 -33.16 19.44
CA HIS A 40 -9.24 -32.30 18.88
C HIS A 40 -9.84 -31.50 17.72
N LEU A 41 -9.33 -30.30 17.41
CA LEU A 41 -9.75 -29.61 16.18
C LEU A 41 -9.50 -30.59 15.02
N PRO A 42 -10.45 -30.80 14.09
CA PRO A 42 -10.23 -31.74 13.01
C PRO A 42 -9.18 -31.09 12.09
N ILE A 43 -8.17 -31.86 11.73
CA ILE A 43 -7.07 -31.47 10.85
C ILE A 43 -7.55 -30.75 9.57
N GLU A 44 -8.75 -31.10 9.10
CA GLU A 44 -9.38 -30.50 7.93
C GLU A 44 -9.71 -29.01 8.10
N LEU A 45 -10.17 -28.59 9.29
CA LEU A 45 -10.45 -27.17 9.56
C LEU A 45 -9.15 -26.37 9.67
N GLU A 46 -8.12 -26.93 10.30
CA GLU A 46 -6.79 -26.31 10.38
C GLU A 46 -6.16 -26.18 8.99
N HIS A 47 -6.28 -27.21 8.15
CA HIS A 47 -5.79 -27.21 6.79
C HIS A 47 -6.55 -26.21 5.89
N LYS A 48 -7.88 -26.13 5.99
CA LYS A 48 -8.70 -25.12 5.28
C LYS A 48 -8.29 -23.70 5.68
N ALA A 49 -8.12 -23.44 6.98
CA ALA A 49 -7.66 -22.14 7.48
C ALA A 49 -6.24 -21.80 6.99
N TYR A 50 -5.34 -22.77 7.01
CA TYR A 50 -3.98 -22.62 6.48
C TYR A 50 -3.96 -22.27 4.99
N TRP A 51 -4.79 -22.94 4.17
CA TRP A 51 -4.89 -22.64 2.74
C TRP A 51 -5.50 -21.26 2.49
N ALA A 52 -6.55 -20.88 3.20
CA ALA A 52 -7.13 -19.55 3.09
C ALA A 52 -6.10 -18.45 3.43
N LEU A 53 -5.32 -18.64 4.50
CA LEU A 53 -4.23 -17.75 4.86
C LEU A 53 -3.15 -17.67 3.76
N LYS A 54 -2.74 -18.82 3.22
CA LYS A 54 -1.73 -18.90 2.17
C LYS A 54 -2.19 -18.18 0.90
N HIS A 55 -3.44 -18.35 0.50
CA HIS A 55 -4.04 -17.64 -0.63
C HIS A 55 -4.09 -16.13 -0.39
N ALA A 56 -4.62 -15.69 0.76
CA ALA A 56 -4.69 -14.26 1.10
C ALA A 56 -3.30 -13.58 1.11
N ASN A 57 -2.27 -14.28 1.61
CA ASN A 57 -0.90 -13.76 1.61
C ASN A 57 -0.31 -13.65 0.19
N PHE A 58 -0.63 -14.59 -0.70
CA PHE A 58 -0.19 -14.55 -2.09
C PHE A 58 -0.83 -13.36 -2.84
N ASP A 59 -2.13 -13.17 -2.66
CA ASP A 59 -2.87 -12.06 -3.27
C ASP A 59 -2.35 -10.71 -2.76
N LEU A 60 -2.07 -10.60 -1.46
CA LEU A 60 -1.49 -9.41 -0.85
C LEU A 60 -0.11 -9.07 -1.44
N LYS A 61 0.75 -10.08 -1.64
CA LYS A 61 2.09 -9.88 -2.20
C LYS A 61 2.03 -9.37 -3.63
N THR A 62 1.20 -10.01 -4.46
CA THR A 62 0.97 -9.60 -5.86
C THR A 62 0.42 -8.17 -5.94
N ALA A 63 -0.58 -7.85 -5.12
CA ALA A 63 -1.17 -6.51 -5.07
C ALA A 63 -0.16 -5.44 -4.58
N CYS A 64 0.69 -5.77 -3.62
CA CYS A 64 1.74 -4.89 -3.11
C CYS A 64 2.77 -4.59 -4.20
N ASP A 65 3.27 -5.63 -4.88
CA ASP A 65 4.26 -5.48 -5.93
C ASP A 65 3.70 -4.67 -7.12
N HIS A 66 2.43 -4.90 -7.49
CA HIS A 66 1.74 -4.09 -8.51
C HIS A 66 1.63 -2.62 -8.11
N ARG A 67 1.17 -2.32 -6.88
CA ARG A 67 1.07 -0.95 -6.37
C ARG A 67 2.43 -0.24 -6.35
N LYS A 68 3.50 -0.97 -6.02
CA LYS A 68 4.85 -0.41 -6.00
C LYS A 68 5.31 0.02 -7.40
N VAL A 69 5.02 -0.79 -8.42
CA VAL A 69 5.32 -0.43 -9.82
C VAL A 69 4.55 0.82 -10.23
N GLN A 70 3.24 0.87 -9.95
CA GLN A 70 2.41 2.05 -10.26
C GLN A 70 2.92 3.32 -9.56
N LEU A 71 3.34 3.22 -8.30
CA LEU A 71 3.88 4.35 -7.55
C LEU A 71 5.20 4.86 -8.17
N ASN A 72 6.10 3.95 -8.54
CA ASN A 72 7.37 4.30 -9.16
C ASN A 72 7.15 5.04 -10.49
N GLU A 73 6.23 4.55 -11.33
CA GLU A 73 5.91 5.19 -12.62
C GLU A 73 5.40 6.63 -12.44
N LEU A 74 4.50 6.85 -11.46
CA LEU A 74 4.02 8.20 -11.13
C LEU A 74 5.14 9.12 -10.62
N CYS A 75 6.06 8.60 -9.82
CA CYS A 75 7.21 9.35 -9.33
C CYS A 75 8.15 9.75 -10.47
N ASP A 76 8.49 8.82 -11.35
CA ASP A 76 9.36 9.07 -12.50
C ASP A 76 8.72 10.11 -13.44
N GLN A 77 7.42 9.97 -13.71
CA GLN A 77 6.69 10.94 -14.51
C GLN A 77 6.68 12.33 -13.87
N ALA A 78 6.45 12.43 -12.56
CA ALA A 78 6.48 13.70 -11.85
C ALA A 78 7.86 14.35 -11.88
N TYR A 79 8.92 13.55 -11.74
CA TYR A 79 10.31 14.02 -11.83
C TYR A 79 10.61 14.59 -13.21
N GLU A 80 10.31 13.85 -14.29
CA GLU A 80 10.50 14.31 -15.67
C GLU A 80 9.70 15.59 -15.97
N ASN A 81 8.43 15.65 -15.56
CA ASN A 81 7.60 16.85 -15.70
C ASN A 81 8.22 18.07 -15.00
N SER A 82 8.80 17.86 -13.81
CA SER A 82 9.46 18.94 -13.06
C SER A 82 10.72 19.45 -13.78
N LEU A 83 11.51 18.55 -14.39
CA LEU A 83 12.68 18.91 -15.18
C LEU A 83 12.27 19.73 -16.40
N ILE A 84 11.26 19.28 -17.14
CA ILE A 84 10.72 19.98 -18.31
C ILE A 84 10.26 21.39 -17.94
N TYR A 85 9.55 21.54 -16.81
CA TYR A 85 9.08 22.85 -16.37
C TYR A 85 10.23 23.82 -16.05
N LYS A 86 11.24 23.35 -15.32
CA LYS A 86 12.46 24.13 -15.01
C LYS A 86 13.21 24.53 -16.27
N GLU A 87 13.34 23.61 -17.22
CA GLU A 87 14.01 23.89 -18.48
C GLU A 87 13.25 24.92 -19.31
N LYS A 88 11.93 24.76 -19.45
CA LYS A 88 11.08 25.73 -20.17
C LYS A 88 11.16 27.12 -19.56
N THR A 89 11.06 27.22 -18.24
CA THR A 89 11.17 28.50 -17.53
C THR A 89 12.55 29.13 -17.69
N LYS A 90 13.63 28.34 -17.62
CA LYS A 90 15.00 28.82 -17.90
C LYS A 90 15.13 29.33 -19.32
N ARG A 91 14.68 28.59 -20.34
CA ARG A 91 14.72 29.02 -21.75
C ARG A 91 13.96 30.34 -21.97
N LEU A 92 12.80 30.49 -21.33
CA LEU A 92 12.01 31.73 -21.38
C LEU A 92 12.66 32.91 -20.65
N HIS A 93 13.41 32.64 -19.58
CA HIS A 93 14.18 33.65 -18.88
C HIS A 93 15.37 34.10 -19.73
N ASP A 94 16.15 33.14 -20.22
CA ASP A 94 17.39 33.39 -20.96
C ASP A 94 17.11 34.10 -22.30
N SER A 95 15.99 33.80 -22.96
CA SER A 95 15.57 34.52 -24.17
C SER A 95 15.21 35.99 -23.95
N LYS A 96 14.93 36.39 -22.71
CA LYS A 96 14.65 37.79 -22.33
C LYS A 96 15.91 38.52 -21.87
N ILE A 97 17.02 37.82 -21.64
CA ILE A 97 18.30 38.43 -21.31
C ILE A 97 18.81 39.14 -22.56
N LYS A 98 19.02 40.45 -22.45
CA LYS A 98 19.69 41.22 -23.49
C LYS A 98 21.19 41.10 -23.29
N ASP A 99 21.90 40.72 -24.35
CA ASP A 99 23.36 40.82 -24.35
C ASP A 99 23.77 42.28 -24.15
N ARG A 100 24.63 42.50 -23.16
CA ARG A 100 25.21 43.80 -22.86
C ARG A 100 26.72 43.69 -23.00
N VAL A 101 27.27 44.52 -23.88
CA VAL A 101 28.72 44.72 -24.00
C VAL A 101 29.09 45.89 -23.09
N PHE A 102 30.09 45.68 -22.23
CA PHE A 102 30.58 46.68 -21.30
C PHE A 102 31.94 47.18 -21.77
N ASN A 103 32.17 48.48 -21.64
CA ASN A 103 33.43 49.13 -21.97
C ASN A 103 34.19 49.55 -20.71
N ILE A 104 35.49 49.78 -20.87
CA ILE A 104 36.36 50.28 -19.79
C ILE A 104 35.85 51.66 -19.37
N GLY A 105 35.45 51.78 -18.10
CA GLY A 105 34.90 53.00 -17.52
C GLY A 105 33.40 52.94 -17.17
N ASP A 106 32.67 51.92 -17.64
CA ASP A 106 31.25 51.75 -17.32
C ASP A 106 31.05 51.38 -15.84
N ARG A 107 30.16 52.09 -15.13
CA ARG A 107 29.72 51.73 -13.78
C ARG A 107 28.66 50.63 -13.86
N VAL A 108 29.07 49.39 -13.64
CA VAL A 108 28.19 48.22 -13.59
C VAL A 108 28.03 47.66 -12.18
N LEU A 109 26.80 47.23 -11.87
CA LEU A 109 26.47 46.52 -10.64
C LEU A 109 26.83 45.03 -10.82
N LEU A 110 27.89 44.59 -10.15
CA LEU A 110 28.28 43.19 -10.11
C LEU A 110 27.33 42.42 -9.19
N PHE A 111 26.48 41.58 -9.76
CA PHE A 111 25.67 40.65 -8.97
C PHE A 111 26.51 39.39 -8.68
N ASN A 112 27.05 39.30 -7.47
CA ASN A 112 27.72 38.09 -6.99
C ASN A 112 26.67 37.04 -6.62
N SER A 113 26.38 36.12 -7.54
CA SER A 113 25.46 35.00 -7.34
C SER A 113 25.96 33.93 -6.37
N HIS A 114 27.22 34.05 -5.90
CA HIS A 114 27.72 33.33 -4.73
C HIS A 114 26.96 33.79 -3.49
N LEU A 115 25.72 33.33 -3.35
CA LEU A 115 25.00 33.26 -2.10
C LEU A 115 25.94 32.52 -1.14
N LYS A 116 26.64 33.27 -0.27
CA LYS A 116 27.01 32.73 1.04
C LYS A 116 25.68 32.34 1.67
N ILE A 117 25.34 31.06 1.57
CA ILE A 117 24.15 30.47 2.17
C ILE A 117 24.19 30.89 3.64
N PHE A 118 23.36 31.86 4.02
CA PHE A 118 23.21 32.20 5.42
C PHE A 118 22.72 30.93 6.13
N SER A 119 23.43 30.51 7.18
CA SER A 119 23.12 29.31 7.96
C SER A 119 21.88 29.47 8.87
N GLY A 120 20.99 30.42 8.56
CA GLY A 120 19.83 30.77 9.38
C GLY A 120 18.56 30.88 8.54
N LYS A 121 17.47 30.27 9.02
CA LYS A 121 16.14 30.40 8.42
C LYS A 121 15.70 31.87 8.38
N LEU A 122 15.40 32.36 7.18
CA LEU A 122 14.67 33.62 7.01
C LEU A 122 13.22 33.41 7.44
N LYS A 123 12.76 34.14 8.46
CA LYS A 123 11.34 34.22 8.81
C LYS A 123 10.70 35.33 7.97
N SER A 124 9.59 35.03 7.29
CA SER A 124 8.76 36.06 6.67
C SER A 124 7.84 36.71 7.71
N ARG A 125 7.47 37.95 7.44
CA ARG A 125 6.50 38.73 8.22
C ARG A 125 5.07 38.29 7.92
#